data_AF-A0A6N9ZS78-F1
#
_entry.id   AF-A0A6N9ZS78-F1
#
_cell.length_a   1.000
_cell.length_b   1.000
_cell.length_c   1.000
_cell.angle_alpha   90.00
_cell.angle_beta   90.00
_cell.angle_gamma   90.00
#
_symmetry.space_group_name_H-M   'P 1'
#
loop_
_entity.id
_entity.type
_entity.pdbx_description
1 polymer ?
#
loop_
_entity_poly.entity_id
_entity_poly.type
_entity_poly.pdbx_seq_one_letter_code
_entity_poly.pdbx_strand_id
1 'polypeptide(L)'
;HVSADERIRQLQFLNARINAFVREGGSLTGGGEFDLLEPPLPEDYVIMGDFNMEPESPEYCALAGAGGGYYGRVARIGTPVDAFAALKAYSPESYSWMDPEDRGKRMHLDYCFVSCGLQSRLKSARIDTQSVGSDHFPVWVEIGD
;
A
#
# COMPACT_ATOMS: atom_id res chain seq x y z
N HIS A 1 2.92 -5.89 17.98
CA HIS A 1 3.14 -6.93 16.94
C HIS A 1 4.15 -7.97 17.43
N VAL A 2 3.99 -9.23 17.02
CA VAL A 2 4.68 -10.39 17.62
C VAL A 2 6.04 -10.67 16.95
N SER A 3 6.16 -10.66 15.62
CA SER A 3 7.45 -10.78 14.92
C SER A 3 7.39 -10.39 13.44
N ALA A 4 8.56 -10.15 12.82
CA ALA A 4 8.72 -9.92 11.38
C ALA A 4 8.25 -11.12 10.54
N ASP A 5 8.51 -12.34 10.99
CA ASP A 5 8.10 -13.58 10.30
C ASP A 5 6.58 -13.71 10.21
N GLU A 6 5.87 -13.38 11.30
CA GLU A 6 4.40 -13.39 11.29
C GLU A 6 3.87 -12.36 10.30
N ARG A 7 4.43 -11.15 10.31
CA ARG A 7 4.04 -10.08 9.38
C ARG A 7 4.27 -10.50 7.93
N ILE A 8 5.40 -11.11 7.59
CA ILE A 8 5.66 -11.63 6.23
C ILE A 8 4.56 -12.61 5.81
N ARG A 9 4.16 -13.54 6.68
CA ARG A 9 3.08 -14.50 6.37
C ARG A 9 1.74 -13.80 6.15
N GLN A 10 1.42 -12.79 6.95
CA GLN A 10 0.21 -11.98 6.78
C GLN A 10 0.23 -11.23 5.44
N LEU A 11 1.35 -10.62 5.07
CA LEU A 11 1.53 -9.93 3.79
C LEU A 11 1.40 -10.88 2.59
N GLN A 12 1.99 -12.08 2.69
CA GLN A 12 1.86 -13.11 1.65
C GLN A 12 0.41 -13.56 1.49
N PHE A 13 -0.30 -13.79 2.60
CA PHE A 13 -1.73 -14.13 2.57
C PHE A 13 -2.56 -13.02 1.95
N LEU A 14 -2.35 -11.77 2.37
CA LEU A 14 -3.03 -10.59 1.84
C LEU A 14 -2.80 -10.47 0.32
N ASN A 15 -1.53 -10.52 -0.11
CA ASN A 15 -1.18 -10.40 -1.53
C ASN A 15 -1.79 -11.51 -2.38
N ALA A 16 -1.87 -12.75 -1.86
CA ALA A 16 -2.54 -13.83 -2.56
C ALA A 16 -4.03 -13.53 -2.78
N ARG A 17 -4.73 -12.94 -1.80
CA ARG A 17 -6.16 -12.59 -1.89
C ARG A 17 -6.42 -11.45 -2.87
N ILE A 18 -5.60 -10.41 -2.83
CA ILE A 18 -5.69 -9.29 -3.78
C ILE A 18 -5.61 -9.78 -5.22
N ASN A 19 -4.62 -10.62 -5.52
CA ASN A 19 -4.41 -11.14 -6.88
C ASN A 19 -5.40 -12.23 -7.30
N ALA A 20 -6.19 -12.76 -6.36
CA ALA A 20 -7.22 -13.75 -6.64
C ALA A 20 -8.59 -13.12 -6.95
N PHE A 21 -8.79 -11.83 -6.70
CA PHE A 21 -10.09 -11.14 -6.77
C PHE A 21 -10.87 -11.42 -8.07
N VAL A 22 -10.24 -11.28 -9.24
CA VAL A 22 -10.91 -11.53 -10.54
C VAL A 22 -11.36 -12.99 -10.70
N ARG A 23 -10.69 -13.94 -10.04
CA ARG A 23 -11.01 -15.37 -10.10
C ARG A 23 -11.99 -15.81 -9.01
N GLU A 24 -11.88 -15.24 -7.81
CA GLU A 24 -12.69 -15.58 -6.64
C GLU A 24 -14.02 -14.80 -6.61
N GLY A 25 -14.11 -13.69 -7.34
CA GLY A 25 -15.28 -12.82 -7.40
C GLY A 25 -15.23 -11.67 -6.37
N GLY A 26 -16.14 -10.71 -6.55
CA GLY A 26 -16.27 -9.55 -5.67
C GLY A 26 -16.81 -9.90 -4.28
N SER A 27 -16.55 -9.04 -3.30
CA SER A 27 -17.19 -9.11 -1.98
C SER A 27 -18.66 -8.67 -2.01
N LEU A 28 -19.05 -7.90 -3.04
CA LEU A 28 -20.43 -7.56 -3.34
C LEU A 28 -20.91 -8.43 -4.49
N THR A 29 -21.95 -9.23 -4.24
CA THR A 29 -22.58 -10.14 -5.20
C THR A 29 -24.10 -10.10 -5.05
N GLY A 30 -24.83 -10.63 -6.03
CA GLY A 30 -26.28 -10.75 -5.95
C GLY A 30 -27.03 -9.46 -6.27
N GLY A 31 -26.37 -8.47 -6.88
CA GLY A 31 -27.04 -7.29 -7.42
C GLY A 31 -28.12 -7.68 -8.42
N GLY A 32 -27.88 -8.75 -9.20
CA GLY A 32 -28.85 -9.31 -10.12
C GLY A 32 -30.14 -9.83 -9.45
N GLU A 33 -30.13 -10.17 -8.16
CA GLU A 33 -31.34 -10.55 -7.42
C GLU A 33 -32.26 -9.35 -7.11
N PHE A 34 -31.74 -8.13 -7.25
CA PHE A 34 -32.43 -6.87 -6.98
C PHE A 34 -32.52 -5.96 -8.22
N ASP A 35 -32.37 -6.53 -9.43
CA ASP A 35 -32.32 -5.78 -10.70
C ASP A 35 -31.21 -4.69 -10.75
N LEU A 36 -30.14 -4.87 -9.97
CA LEU A 36 -28.96 -4.00 -9.99
C LEU A 36 -27.87 -4.59 -10.89
N LEU A 37 -27.05 -3.72 -11.48
CA LEU A 37 -25.85 -4.14 -12.22
C LEU A 37 -24.83 -4.75 -11.27
N GLU A 38 -24.28 -5.91 -11.64
CA GLU A 38 -23.13 -6.47 -10.95
C GLU A 38 -21.92 -5.52 -11.12
N PRO A 39 -21.20 -5.21 -10.04
CA PRO A 39 -19.97 -4.41 -10.13
C PRO A 39 -18.94 -5.06 -11.07
N PRO A 40 -18.09 -4.26 -11.74
CA PRO A 40 -16.98 -4.82 -12.49
C PRO A 40 -16.03 -5.58 -11.55
N LEU A 41 -15.27 -6.52 -12.13
CA LEU A 41 -14.18 -7.24 -11.45
C LEU A 41 -12.82 -6.67 -11.92
N PRO A 42 -12.40 -5.47 -11.46
CA PRO A 42 -11.14 -4.87 -11.91
C PRO A 42 -9.93 -5.69 -11.47
N GLU A 43 -8.91 -5.73 -12.33
CA GLU A 43 -7.57 -6.19 -11.98
C GLU A 43 -6.80 -5.13 -11.17
N ASP A 44 -7.14 -3.86 -11.40
CA ASP A 44 -6.53 -2.74 -10.72
C ASP A 44 -7.05 -2.61 -9.29
N TYR A 45 -6.13 -2.41 -8.35
CA TYR A 45 -6.42 -2.28 -6.92
C TYR A 45 -5.59 -1.17 -6.26
N VAL A 46 -6.08 -0.74 -5.10
CA VAL A 46 -5.41 0.12 -4.13
C VAL A 46 -5.51 -0.55 -2.76
N ILE A 47 -4.41 -0.62 -2.01
CA ILE A 47 -4.37 -1.12 -0.63
C ILE A 47 -3.69 -0.06 0.22
N MET A 48 -4.33 0.36 1.31
CA MET A 48 -3.83 1.42 2.18
C MET A 48 -3.98 1.03 3.65
N GLY A 49 -3.11 1.60 4.48
CA GLY A 49 -3.19 1.50 5.94
C GLY A 49 -1.82 1.35 6.59
N ASP A 50 -1.84 1.10 7.90
CA ASP A 50 -0.65 0.77 8.69
C ASP A 50 -0.22 -0.68 8.43
N PHE A 51 0.91 -0.85 7.75
CA PHE A 51 1.55 -2.15 7.54
C PHE A 51 2.57 -2.48 8.64
N ASN A 52 2.91 -1.46 9.44
CA ASN A 52 3.76 -1.57 10.62
C ASN A 52 5.13 -2.17 10.27
N MET A 53 5.67 -1.69 9.14
CA MET A 53 6.97 -2.05 8.56
C MET A 53 7.59 -0.79 7.95
N GLU A 54 8.92 -0.71 7.90
CA GLU A 54 9.63 0.42 7.30
C GLU A 54 10.06 0.13 5.86
N PRO A 55 10.30 1.17 5.03
CA PRO A 55 10.78 0.98 3.67
C PRO A 55 12.08 0.14 3.65
N GLU A 56 12.17 -0.77 2.68
CA GLU A 56 13.28 -1.72 2.51
C GLU A 56 13.51 -2.71 3.69
N SER A 57 12.60 -2.78 4.67
CA SER A 57 12.60 -3.90 5.63
C SER A 57 12.35 -5.24 4.90
N PRO A 58 12.71 -6.40 5.49
CA PRO A 58 12.41 -7.70 4.91
C PRO A 58 10.92 -7.88 4.58
N GLU A 59 10.03 -7.39 5.44
CA GLU A 59 8.58 -7.46 5.27
C GLU A 59 8.11 -6.58 4.10
N TYR A 60 8.63 -5.35 4.01
CA TYR A 60 8.37 -4.47 2.88
C TYR A 60 8.85 -5.08 1.56
N CYS A 61 10.06 -5.64 1.53
CA CYS A 61 10.62 -6.29 0.36
C CYS A 61 9.84 -7.54 -0.06
N ALA A 62 9.26 -8.27 0.90
CA ALA A 62 8.41 -9.42 0.61
C ALA A 62 7.10 -9.04 -0.08
N LEU A 63 6.58 -7.82 0.16
CA LEU A 63 5.36 -7.32 -0.47
C LEU A 63 5.65 -6.57 -1.78
N ALA A 64 6.51 -5.55 -1.74
CA ALA A 64 6.74 -4.60 -2.84
C ALA A 64 7.95 -4.95 -3.73
N GLY A 65 8.69 -6.01 -3.39
CA GLY A 65 9.97 -6.34 -4.03
C GLY A 65 11.12 -5.44 -3.53
N ALA A 66 12.36 -5.90 -3.69
CA ALA A 66 13.55 -5.15 -3.27
C ALA A 66 13.98 -4.08 -4.27
N GLY A 67 14.49 -2.93 -3.78
CA GLY A 67 14.87 -1.79 -4.61
C GLY A 67 16.31 -1.81 -5.14
N GLY A 68 17.16 -2.74 -4.67
CA GLY A 68 18.62 -2.69 -4.87
C GLY A 68 19.20 -3.25 -6.18
N GLY A 69 18.37 -3.62 -7.17
CA GLY A 69 18.84 -4.14 -8.45
C GLY A 69 19.29 -3.04 -9.43
N TYR A 70 19.99 -3.42 -10.51
CA TYR A 70 20.41 -2.49 -11.59
C TYR A 70 19.24 -1.66 -12.18
N TYR A 71 18.03 -2.23 -12.18
CA TYR A 71 16.81 -1.58 -12.68
C TYR A 71 15.93 -1.00 -11.56
N GLY A 72 16.41 -1.02 -10.30
CA GLY A 72 15.60 -0.68 -9.14
C GLY A 72 14.45 -1.68 -8.91
N ARG A 73 13.41 -1.21 -8.21
CA ARG A 73 12.14 -1.93 -8.04
C ARG A 73 11.38 -1.95 -9.36
N VAL A 74 11.13 -3.14 -9.90
CA VAL A 74 10.43 -3.33 -11.18
C VAL A 74 8.96 -3.66 -10.92
N ALA A 75 8.05 -2.89 -11.53
CA ALA A 75 6.62 -3.18 -11.45
C ALA A 75 6.28 -4.47 -12.23
N ARG A 76 5.50 -5.33 -11.59
CA ARG A 76 5.11 -6.65 -12.12
C ARG A 76 3.70 -6.98 -11.66
N ILE A 77 2.96 -7.71 -12.51
CA ILE A 77 1.70 -8.32 -12.11
C ILE A 77 1.95 -9.22 -10.90
N GLY A 78 1.10 -9.14 -9.87
CA GLY A 78 1.27 -9.92 -8.64
C GLY A 78 2.09 -9.24 -7.54
N THR A 79 2.76 -8.13 -7.83
CA THR A 79 3.58 -7.39 -6.86
C THR A 79 3.05 -5.96 -6.71
N PRO A 80 2.50 -5.59 -5.55
CA PRO A 80 2.04 -4.24 -5.29
C PRO A 80 3.15 -3.20 -5.47
N VAL A 81 2.82 -2.08 -6.10
CA VAL A 81 3.71 -0.94 -6.32
C VAL A 81 3.47 0.08 -5.20
N ASP A 82 4.52 0.40 -4.46
CA ASP A 82 4.52 1.50 -3.50
C ASP A 82 4.39 2.85 -4.23
N ALA A 83 3.32 3.59 -3.95
CA ALA A 83 3.05 4.88 -4.58
C ALA A 83 4.11 5.94 -4.26
N PHE A 84 4.64 5.99 -3.03
CA PHE A 84 5.70 6.93 -2.66
C PHE A 84 6.99 6.61 -3.38
N ALA A 85 7.36 5.33 -3.44
CA ALA A 85 8.55 4.90 -4.16
C ALA A 85 8.44 5.19 -5.66
N ALA A 86 7.29 4.86 -6.28
CA ALA A 86 7.05 5.07 -7.70
C ALA A 86 7.11 6.55 -8.10
N LEU A 87 6.58 7.43 -7.26
CA LEU A 87 6.62 8.89 -7.45
C LEU A 87 7.92 9.54 -7.01
N LYS A 88 8.85 8.77 -6.42
CA LYS A 88 10.07 9.30 -5.77
C LYS A 88 9.75 10.39 -4.74
N ALA A 89 8.65 10.20 -4.01
CA ALA A 89 8.12 11.17 -3.04
C ALA A 89 8.72 11.00 -1.63
N TYR A 90 9.51 9.94 -1.40
CA TYR A 90 10.22 9.76 -0.15
C TYR A 90 11.26 10.88 0.09
N SER A 91 11.23 11.41 1.30
CA SER A 91 12.17 12.38 1.84
C SER A 91 12.50 12.02 3.30
N PRO A 92 13.53 12.61 3.91
CA PRO A 92 13.80 12.42 5.33
C PRO A 92 12.61 12.80 6.26
N GLU A 93 11.70 13.66 5.80
CA GLU A 93 10.50 14.06 6.56
C GLU A 93 9.26 13.22 6.22
N SER A 94 9.42 12.13 5.46
CA SER A 94 8.30 11.26 5.07
C SER A 94 7.98 10.22 6.15
N TYR A 95 7.58 10.67 7.34
CA TYR A 95 7.11 9.80 8.42
C TYR A 95 5.59 9.85 8.57
N SER A 96 4.96 8.69 8.76
CA SER A 96 3.52 8.56 8.99
C SER A 96 3.19 8.26 10.45
N TRP A 97 4.19 7.99 11.28
CA TRP A 97 4.02 7.78 12.71
C TRP A 97 5.10 8.54 13.48
N MET A 98 4.75 9.02 14.66
CA MET A 98 5.68 9.67 15.58
C MET A 98 5.29 9.37 17.03
N ASP A 99 6.28 9.01 17.84
CA ASP A 99 6.09 8.72 19.26
C ASP A 99 5.53 9.98 19.99
N PRO A 100 4.38 9.86 20.69
CA PRO A 100 3.78 10.98 21.44
C PRO A 100 4.68 11.53 22.56
N GLU A 101 5.51 10.68 23.15
CA GLU A 101 6.39 11.02 24.28
C GLU A 101 7.78 11.49 23.79
N ASP A 102 8.23 11.01 22.63
CA ASP A 102 9.51 11.36 22.02
C ASP A 102 9.37 11.68 20.52
N ARG A 103 9.05 12.93 20.20
CA ARG A 103 8.83 13.41 18.82
C ARG A 103 10.07 13.31 17.90
N GLY A 104 11.22 12.88 18.43
CA GLY A 104 12.40 12.51 17.65
C GLY A 104 12.32 11.10 17.05
N LYS A 105 11.50 10.21 17.62
CA LYS A 105 11.23 8.87 17.08
C LYS A 105 10.09 8.93 16.07
N ARG A 106 10.43 8.65 14.82
CA ARG A 106 9.52 8.75 13.69
C ARG A 106 9.73 7.57 12.76
N MET A 107 8.66 7.08 12.17
CA MET A 107 8.69 5.94 11.26
C MET A 107 7.71 6.16 10.11
N HIS A 108 7.96 5.51 8.98
CA HIS A 108 7.01 5.43 7.86
C HIS A 108 6.34 4.06 7.88
N LEU A 109 5.13 3.99 8.43
CA LEU A 109 4.41 2.74 8.69
C LEU A 109 3.15 2.58 7.84
N ASP A 110 2.61 3.70 7.36
CA ASP A 110 1.38 3.78 6.60
C ASP A 110 1.70 3.94 5.11
N TYR A 111 1.10 3.10 4.28
CA TYR A 111 1.41 3.05 2.85
C TYR A 111 0.16 3.16 2.01
N CYS A 112 0.38 3.49 0.73
CA CYS A 112 -0.55 3.25 -0.35
C CYS A 112 0.15 2.43 -1.42
N PHE A 113 -0.28 1.18 -1.57
CA PHE A 113 0.16 0.29 -2.62
C PHE A 113 -0.89 0.21 -3.72
N VAL A 114 -0.45 0.19 -4.97
CA VAL A 114 -1.31 0.08 -6.14
C VAL A 114 -0.89 -1.09 -7.01
N SER A 115 -1.84 -1.63 -7.78
CA SER A 115 -1.51 -2.52 -8.90
C SER A 115 -0.57 -1.86 -9.92
N CYS A 116 0.20 -2.64 -10.68
CA CYS A 116 1.09 -2.09 -11.70
C CYS A 116 0.35 -1.32 -12.81
N GLY A 117 -0.92 -1.63 -13.09
CA GLY A 117 -1.74 -0.93 -14.09
C GLY A 117 -2.03 0.53 -13.71
N LEU A 118 -2.12 0.82 -12.41
CA LEU A 118 -2.34 2.18 -11.89
C LEU A 118 -1.07 3.02 -11.76
N GLN A 119 0.13 2.43 -11.87
CA GLN A 119 1.39 3.16 -11.62
C GLN A 119 1.53 4.40 -12.53
N SER A 120 1.17 4.28 -13.81
CA SER A 120 1.26 5.39 -14.76
C SER A 120 0.29 6.55 -14.49
N ARG A 121 -0.72 6.30 -13.65
CA ARG A 121 -1.76 7.27 -13.28
C ARG A 121 -1.43 8.02 -12.00
N LEU A 122 -0.47 7.55 -11.20
CA LEU A 122 -0.02 8.24 -9.98
C LEU A 122 0.42 9.67 -10.31
N LYS A 123 -0.08 10.66 -9.57
CA LYS A 123 0.21 12.09 -9.77
C LYS A 123 1.02 12.69 -8.62
N SER A 124 0.60 12.44 -7.39
CA SER A 124 1.25 12.99 -6.20
C SER A 124 1.05 12.07 -4.99
N ALA A 125 1.97 12.16 -4.03
CA ALA A 125 1.90 11.45 -2.76
C ALA A 125 2.48 12.36 -1.66
N ARG A 126 1.79 12.45 -0.52
CA ARG A 126 2.22 13.27 0.63
C ARG A 126 1.72 12.69 1.93
N ILE A 127 2.38 13.07 3.02
CA ILE A 127 1.94 12.79 4.39
C ILE A 127 1.53 14.11 5.03
N ASP A 128 0.34 14.16 5.61
CA ASP A 128 -0.18 15.33 6.30
C ASP A 128 0.24 15.33 7.77
N THR A 129 1.45 15.82 8.04
CA THR A 129 2.02 15.92 9.39
C THR A 129 1.44 17.06 10.22
N GLN A 130 0.46 17.81 9.69
CA GLN A 130 -0.26 18.86 10.43
C GLN A 130 -1.49 18.32 11.16
N SER A 131 -1.96 17.11 10.83
CA SER A 131 -3.06 16.46 11.55
C SER A 131 -2.62 15.98 12.93
N VAL A 132 -3.33 16.39 13.98
CA VAL A 132 -2.98 16.12 15.40
C VAL A 132 -3.92 15.13 16.09
N GLY A 133 -4.72 14.38 15.31
CA GLY A 133 -5.74 13.48 15.85
C GLY A 133 -5.23 12.12 16.33
N SER A 134 -3.98 11.77 16.03
CA SER A 134 -3.35 10.47 16.33
C SER A 134 -1.82 10.65 16.35
N ASP A 135 -1.12 9.65 16.88
CA ASP A 135 0.30 9.41 16.66
C ASP A 135 0.65 9.02 15.21
N HIS A 136 -0.36 8.62 14.43
CA HIS A 136 -0.28 8.45 12.98
C HIS A 136 -0.76 9.69 12.21
N PHE A 137 -0.15 9.92 11.05
CA PHE A 137 -0.43 11.01 10.13
C PHE A 137 -1.08 10.50 8.84
N PRO A 138 -2.12 11.19 8.32
CA PRO A 138 -2.78 10.78 7.09
C PRO A 138 -1.85 10.71 5.88
N VAL A 139 -1.93 9.60 5.14
CA VAL A 139 -1.25 9.40 3.86
C VAL A 139 -2.21 9.73 2.72
N TRP A 140 -1.77 10.59 1.80
CA TRP A 140 -2.54 11.00 0.63
C TRP A 140 -1.83 10.58 -0.65
N VAL A 141 -2.58 9.98 -1.57
CA VAL A 141 -2.13 9.67 -2.93
C VAL A 141 -3.17 10.14 -3.92
N GLU A 142 -2.72 10.78 -4.99
CA GLU A 142 -3.55 11.22 -6.11
C GLU A 142 -3.33 10.29 -7.30
N ILE A 143 -4.42 9.75 -7.83
CA ILE A 143 -4.46 8.85 -8.99
C ILE A 143 -5.32 9.55 -10.03
N GLY A 144 -4.77 9.76 -11.23
CA GLY A 144 -5.50 10.35 -12.35
C GLY A 144 -6.39 9.36 -13.09
N ASP A 145 -7.19 9.90 -13.99
CA ASP A 145 -8.06 9.15 -14.90
C ASP A 145 -7.30 8.31 -15.93
#